data_AF-A0A7V3EJA8-F1
#
_entry.id   AF-A0A7V3EJA8-F1
#
_cell.length_a   1.000
_cell.length_b   1.000
_cell.length_c   1.000
_cell.angle_alpha   90.00
_cell.angle_beta   90.00
_cell.angle_gamma   90.00
#
_symmetry.space_group_name_H-M   'P 1'
#
loop_
_entity.id
_entity.type
_entity.pdbx_description
1 polymer ?
#
loop_
_entity_poly.entity_id
_entity_poly.type
_entity_poly.pdbx_seq_one_letter_code
_entity_poly.pdbx_strand_id
1 'polypeptide(L)'
;MLRKITSVFLCFGFCGLTLLLAQEENLAELARKERERRESLKGKKVRVVTNKDLEKLTKAEALTLPPQSEEAALANREAQPLTLAPEESQTRPPATVHRVTVENPPAQNSQGSAGNFPDTAKSRDAADVSLEEAWKKAQEYVELLTLKLNSLWAQFYGLSDMKSKDYIQMQISETYEKLTKAQEEEARLRQLYEKQVNRKKTESASPLWIK
;
A
#
# COMPACT_ATOMS: atom_id res chain seq x y z
N MET A 1 50.07 32.69 -9.12
CA MET A 1 48.95 32.58 -8.15
C MET A 1 48.01 31.42 -8.47
N LEU A 2 47.59 31.23 -9.73
CA LEU A 2 46.60 30.23 -10.14
C LEU A 2 46.97 28.76 -9.79
N ARG A 3 48.24 28.37 -9.95
CA ARG A 3 48.74 27.03 -9.59
C ARG A 3 48.67 26.69 -8.10
N LYS A 4 48.77 27.71 -7.23
CA LYS A 4 48.67 27.54 -5.77
C LYS A 4 47.21 27.35 -5.36
N ILE A 5 46.29 28.07 -6.02
CA ILE A 5 44.85 27.97 -5.79
C ILE A 5 44.32 26.60 -6.23
N THR A 6 44.71 26.10 -7.41
CA THR A 6 44.30 24.77 -7.86
C THR A 6 44.84 23.64 -6.98
N SER A 7 46.06 23.77 -6.44
CA SER A 7 46.60 22.78 -5.49
C SER A 7 45.83 22.75 -4.16
N VAL A 8 45.37 23.90 -3.67
CA VAL A 8 44.57 23.98 -2.44
C VAL A 8 43.18 23.36 -2.67
N PHE A 9 42.52 23.66 -3.79
CA PHE A 9 41.24 23.04 -4.13
C PHE A 9 41.35 21.52 -4.33
N LEU A 10 42.46 21.03 -4.91
CA LEU A 10 42.70 19.60 -5.08
C LEU A 10 42.92 18.88 -3.72
N CYS A 11 43.65 19.52 -2.79
CA CYS A 11 43.79 19.00 -1.43
C CYS A 11 42.47 19.02 -0.65
N PHE A 12 41.65 20.06 -0.78
CA PHE A 12 40.34 20.12 -0.13
C PHE A 12 39.35 19.11 -0.73
N GLY A 13 39.39 18.87 -2.04
CA GLY A 13 38.59 17.82 -2.69
C GLY A 13 38.99 16.41 -2.23
N PHE A 14 40.29 16.15 -2.06
CA PHE A 14 40.80 14.87 -1.59
C PHE A 14 40.52 14.64 -0.08
N CYS A 15 40.64 15.68 0.75
CA CYS A 15 40.28 15.60 2.17
C CYS A 15 38.77 15.48 2.41
N GLY A 16 37.93 16.12 1.59
CA GLY A 16 36.48 15.99 1.68
C GLY A 16 35.98 14.57 1.34
N LEU A 17 36.60 13.92 0.35
CA LEU A 17 36.25 12.56 -0.05
C LEU A 17 36.63 11.51 1.02
N THR A 18 37.76 11.71 1.70
CA THR A 18 38.22 10.80 2.77
C THR A 18 37.41 10.96 4.06
N LEU A 19 36.94 12.16 4.38
CA LEU A 19 36.02 12.39 5.50
C LEU A 19 34.63 11.76 5.28
N LEU A 20 34.16 11.66 4.03
CA LEU A 20 32.90 10.98 3.70
C LEU A 20 32.99 9.45 3.83
N LEU A 21 34.17 8.88 3.55
CA LEU A 21 34.44 7.44 3.71
C LEU A 21 34.62 7.02 5.19
N ALA A 22 34.82 7.97 6.11
CA ALA A 22 35.02 7.72 7.53
C ALA A 22 33.71 7.56 8.34
N GLN A 23 32.54 7.44 7.69
CA GLN A 23 31.25 7.15 8.34
C GLN A 23 31.12 5.67 8.82
N GLU A 24 32.20 5.08 9.33
CA GLU A 24 32.22 3.70 9.85
C GLU A 24 31.56 3.56 11.23
N GLU A 25 31.23 4.67 11.91
CA GLU A 25 30.66 4.68 13.26
C GLU A 25 29.33 3.89 13.37
N ASN A 26 28.55 3.81 12.28
CA ASN A 26 27.25 3.12 12.32
C ASN A 26 27.33 1.58 12.31
N LEU A 27 28.42 0.96 11.85
CA LEU A 27 28.48 -0.51 11.77
C LEU A 27 28.81 -1.15 13.12
N ALA A 28 29.72 -0.55 13.86
CA ALA A 28 30.10 -1.04 15.19
C ALA A 28 28.94 -0.92 16.18
N GLU A 29 28.19 0.18 16.11
CA GLU A 29 26.99 0.37 16.93
C GLU A 29 25.86 -0.58 16.52
N LEU A 30 25.65 -0.81 15.23
CA LEU A 30 24.65 -1.79 14.75
C LEU A 30 24.98 -3.21 15.20
N ALA A 31 26.26 -3.61 15.16
CA ALA A 31 26.73 -4.91 15.61
C ALA A 31 26.56 -5.09 17.13
N ARG A 32 26.83 -4.05 17.93
CA ARG A 32 26.58 -4.04 19.38
C ARG A 32 25.09 -4.15 19.69
N LYS A 33 24.25 -3.37 19.01
CA LYS A 33 22.79 -3.40 19.19
C LYS A 33 22.17 -4.75 18.80
N GLU A 34 22.65 -5.38 17.73
CA GLU A 34 22.20 -6.74 17.34
C GLU A 34 22.69 -7.80 18.34
N ARG A 35 23.89 -7.64 18.91
CA ARG A 35 24.39 -8.51 19.98
C ARG A 35 23.57 -8.38 21.26
N GLU A 36 23.25 -7.16 21.68
CA GLU A 36 22.39 -6.87 22.84
C GLU A 36 20.97 -7.43 22.64
N ARG A 37 20.41 -7.29 21.43
CA ARG A 37 19.12 -7.92 21.09
C ARG A 37 19.19 -9.44 21.25
N ARG A 38 20.26 -10.10 20.78
CA ARG A 38 20.44 -11.55 20.93
C ARG A 38 20.66 -11.97 22.37
N GLU A 39 21.39 -11.19 23.16
CA GLU A 39 21.59 -11.45 24.58
C GLU A 39 20.28 -11.27 25.37
N SER A 40 19.45 -10.28 25.02
CA SER A 40 18.10 -10.10 25.61
C SER A 40 17.13 -11.25 25.32
N LEU A 41 17.41 -12.05 24.29
CA LEU A 41 16.63 -13.22 23.88
C LEU A 41 17.20 -14.53 24.45
N LYS A 42 18.46 -14.55 24.92
CA LYS A 42 19.04 -15.69 25.62
C LYS A 42 18.43 -15.77 27.02
N GLY A 43 17.60 -16.79 27.26
CA GLY A 43 16.97 -17.04 28.56
C GLY A 43 15.46 -16.78 28.60
N LYS A 44 14.89 -16.12 27.57
CA LYS A 44 13.42 -16.13 27.38
C LYS A 44 13.03 -17.47 26.77
N LYS A 45 12.25 -18.28 27.51
CA LYS A 45 11.59 -19.47 26.97
C LYS A 45 10.52 -19.04 25.97
N VAL A 46 10.94 -18.73 24.75
CA VAL A 46 10.02 -18.58 23.62
C VAL A 46 9.44 -19.96 23.34
N ARG A 47 8.11 -20.10 23.45
CA ARG A 47 7.43 -21.34 23.09
C ARG A 47 7.52 -21.50 21.58
N VAL A 48 8.54 -22.22 21.13
CA VAL A 48 8.69 -22.60 19.73
C VAL A 48 7.64 -23.67 19.45
N VAL A 49 6.56 -23.29 18.78
CA VAL A 49 5.58 -24.23 18.26
C VAL A 49 6.19 -24.88 17.04
N THR A 50 6.50 -26.16 17.12
CA THR A 50 7.07 -26.94 16.03
C THR A 50 5.97 -27.69 15.27
N ASN A 51 6.26 -28.18 14.06
CA ASN A 51 5.30 -28.95 13.27
C ASN A 51 4.79 -30.20 14.01
N LYS A 52 5.59 -30.79 14.91
CA LYS A 52 5.17 -31.90 15.79
C LYS A 52 4.13 -31.51 16.83
N ASP A 53 4.11 -30.23 17.22
CA ASP A 53 3.11 -29.71 18.16
C ASP A 53 1.76 -29.46 17.48
N LEU A 54 1.73 -29.39 16.14
CA LEU A 54 0.50 -29.27 15.35
C LEU A 54 -0.23 -30.60 15.17
N GLU A 55 0.48 -31.74 15.21
CA GLU A 55 -0.12 -33.08 15.09
C GLU A 55 -1.04 -33.44 16.27
N LYS A 56 -0.81 -32.81 17.43
CA LYS A 56 -1.59 -33.05 18.66
C LYS A 56 -2.86 -32.19 18.72
N LEU A 57 -3.02 -31.23 17.82
CA LEU A 57 -4.21 -30.41 17.74
C LEU A 57 -5.23 -31.12 16.86
N THR A 58 -6.19 -31.79 17.49
CA THR A 58 -7.35 -32.33 16.79
C THR A 58 -8.25 -31.18 16.34
N LYS A 59 -8.65 -31.23 15.07
CA LYS A 59 -9.45 -30.20 14.38
C LYS A 59 -10.71 -29.88 15.18
N ALA A 60 -10.73 -28.71 15.83
CA ALA A 60 -11.96 -28.15 16.40
C ALA A 60 -12.85 -27.65 15.25
N GLU A 61 -14.14 -27.91 15.37
CA GLU A 61 -15.16 -27.51 14.39
C GLU A 61 -15.24 -25.98 14.36
N ALA A 62 -14.93 -25.40 13.19
CA ALA A 62 -14.74 -23.95 13.06
C ALA A 62 -16.06 -23.16 12.97
N LEU A 63 -17.21 -23.83 12.81
CA LEU A 63 -18.50 -23.16 12.66
C LEU A 63 -19.65 -24.14 12.96
N THR A 64 -20.42 -23.90 14.03
CA THR A 64 -21.69 -24.59 14.30
C THR A 64 -22.83 -23.72 13.80
N LEU A 65 -23.28 -23.92 12.56
CA LEU A 65 -24.52 -23.34 12.06
C LEU A 65 -25.67 -24.34 12.28
N PRO A 66 -26.83 -23.92 12.84
CA PRO A 66 -27.98 -24.80 13.01
C PRO A 66 -28.53 -25.24 11.64
N PRO A 67 -29.15 -26.44 11.55
CA PRO A 67 -29.56 -27.03 10.27
C PRO A 67 -30.62 -26.16 9.58
N GLN A 68 -30.30 -25.67 8.38
CA GLN A 68 -31.29 -25.10 7.47
C GLN A 68 -32.07 -26.25 6.80
N SER A 69 -33.40 -26.12 6.83
CA SER A 69 -34.36 -27.06 6.27
C SER A 69 -34.22 -27.24 4.76
N GLU A 70 -34.50 -28.47 4.31
CA GLU A 70 -34.29 -29.00 2.95
C GLU A 70 -35.04 -28.25 1.83
N GLU A 71 -35.96 -27.34 2.16
CA GLU A 71 -36.72 -26.53 1.19
C GLU A 71 -35.89 -25.44 0.50
N ALA A 72 -34.81 -24.94 1.12
CA ALA A 72 -33.92 -23.97 0.46
C ALA A 72 -33.03 -24.61 -0.63
N ALA A 73 -32.87 -25.94 -0.60
CA ALA A 73 -32.04 -26.67 -1.55
C ALA A 73 -32.75 -26.96 -2.89
N LEU A 74 -34.09 -26.95 -2.92
CA LEU A 74 -34.89 -27.25 -4.11
C LEU A 74 -35.10 -26.04 -5.03
N ALA A 75 -35.08 -24.81 -4.50
CA ALA A 75 -35.30 -23.59 -5.28
C ALA A 75 -34.11 -23.20 -6.20
N ASN A 76 -32.93 -23.79 -6.03
CA ASN A 76 -31.74 -23.49 -6.83
C ASN A 76 -31.47 -24.51 -7.96
N ARG A 77 -32.44 -25.41 -8.24
CA ARG A 77 -32.24 -26.52 -9.19
C ARG A 77 -32.97 -26.37 -10.53
N GLU A 78 -33.75 -25.31 -10.74
CA GLU A 78 -34.55 -25.10 -11.96
C GLU A 78 -33.95 -24.13 -13.01
N ALA A 79 -32.72 -23.65 -12.85
CA ALA A 79 -32.12 -22.67 -13.77
C ALA A 79 -30.85 -23.11 -14.49
N GLN A 80 -30.64 -24.41 -14.75
CA GLN A 80 -29.51 -24.86 -15.59
C GLN A 80 -29.93 -25.99 -16.56
N PRO A 81 -29.78 -25.82 -17.88
CA PRO A 81 -30.00 -26.90 -18.84
C PRO A 81 -28.85 -27.93 -18.80
N LEU A 82 -29.25 -29.21 -18.80
CA LEU A 82 -28.40 -30.40 -18.93
C LEU A 82 -27.61 -30.42 -20.25
N THR A 83 -26.31 -30.73 -20.18
CA THR A 83 -25.60 -31.42 -21.27
C THR A 83 -24.87 -32.63 -20.68
N LEU A 84 -25.14 -33.81 -21.25
CA LEU A 84 -24.67 -35.13 -20.83
C LEU A 84 -23.26 -35.46 -21.40
N ALA A 85 -22.32 -35.79 -20.50
CA ALA A 85 -21.27 -36.85 -20.51
C ALA A 85 -20.21 -36.91 -21.65
N PRO A 86 -19.07 -37.67 -21.50
CA PRO A 86 -18.48 -38.35 -20.34
C PRO A 86 -16.97 -38.03 -20.09
N GLU A 87 -16.44 -38.67 -19.04
CA GLU A 87 -15.09 -38.64 -18.46
C GLU A 87 -13.90 -38.83 -19.42
N GLU A 88 -12.77 -38.15 -19.13
CA GLU A 88 -11.48 -38.84 -18.99
C GLU A 88 -10.49 -38.04 -18.13
N SER A 89 -9.73 -38.78 -17.33
CA SER A 89 -8.81 -38.32 -16.29
C SER A 89 -7.48 -37.84 -16.88
N GLN A 90 -6.84 -36.82 -16.26
CA GLN A 90 -5.47 -36.87 -15.71
C GLN A 90 -4.85 -35.47 -15.43
N THR A 91 -4.57 -35.23 -14.15
CA THR A 91 -3.35 -34.60 -13.58
C THR A 91 -2.65 -33.42 -14.28
N ARG A 92 -2.91 -32.20 -13.79
CA ARG A 92 -1.90 -31.18 -13.41
C ARG A 92 -2.59 -30.00 -12.69
N PRO A 93 -2.13 -29.49 -11.53
CA PRO A 93 -2.72 -28.28 -10.96
C PRO A 93 -2.19 -27.03 -11.70
N PRO A 94 -3.06 -26.14 -12.23
CA PRO A 94 -2.64 -24.82 -12.65
C PRO A 94 -2.48 -23.90 -11.42
N ALA A 95 -1.41 -23.10 -11.45
CA ALA A 95 -1.09 -22.08 -10.48
C ALA A 95 -2.30 -21.17 -10.21
N THR A 96 -2.76 -21.15 -8.96
CA THR A 96 -3.77 -20.21 -8.47
C THR A 96 -3.16 -18.81 -8.45
N VAL A 97 -3.36 -18.09 -9.55
CA VAL A 97 -3.21 -16.63 -9.59
C VAL A 97 -4.26 -16.04 -8.64
N HIS A 98 -3.86 -15.67 -7.42
CA HIS A 98 -4.64 -14.78 -6.57
C HIS A 98 -4.62 -13.38 -7.21
N ARG A 99 -5.51 -13.17 -8.18
CA ARG A 99 -5.84 -11.84 -8.68
C ARG A 99 -6.67 -11.16 -7.60
N VAL A 100 -6.01 -10.43 -6.70
CA VAL A 100 -6.69 -9.41 -5.90
C VAL A 100 -7.05 -8.28 -6.88
N THR A 101 -8.24 -8.39 -7.47
CA THR A 101 -8.91 -7.25 -8.09
C THR A 101 -9.28 -6.31 -6.94
N VAL A 102 -8.42 -5.33 -6.64
CA VAL A 102 -8.88 -4.13 -5.95
C VAL A 102 -9.67 -3.36 -6.99
N GLU A 103 -10.99 -3.53 -6.95
CA GLU A 103 -11.93 -2.68 -7.66
C GLU A 103 -11.64 -1.22 -7.28
N ASN A 104 -11.33 -0.42 -8.29
CA ASN A 104 -11.41 1.03 -8.23
C ASN A 104 -12.88 1.40 -8.02
N PRO A 105 -13.30 2.02 -6.90
CA PRO A 105 -14.68 2.44 -6.77
C PRO A 105 -14.96 3.52 -7.84
N PRO A 106 -16.02 3.37 -8.65
CA PRO A 106 -16.35 4.36 -9.67
C PRO A 106 -16.69 5.70 -9.00
N ALA A 107 -16.12 6.77 -9.55
CA ALA A 107 -16.52 8.13 -9.27
C ALA A 107 -18.01 8.28 -9.61
N GLN A 108 -18.87 8.29 -8.57
CA GLN A 108 -20.27 8.62 -8.73
C GLN A 108 -20.42 10.11 -9.00
N ASN A 109 -20.74 10.42 -10.25
CA ASN A 109 -21.42 11.66 -10.62
C ASN A 109 -22.69 11.81 -9.79
N SER A 110 -22.75 12.81 -8.92
CA SER A 110 -23.99 13.26 -8.29
C SER A 110 -24.26 14.70 -8.73
N GLN A 111 -25.07 14.83 -9.77
CA GLN A 111 -25.64 16.09 -10.22
C GLN A 111 -27.14 16.08 -9.86
N GLY A 112 -27.53 16.98 -8.95
CA GLY A 112 -28.86 17.57 -8.87
C GLY A 112 -29.90 16.90 -7.98
N SER A 113 -30.17 17.50 -6.81
CA SER A 113 -31.56 17.73 -6.38
C SER A 113 -31.64 18.99 -5.52
N ALA A 114 -32.43 19.94 -6.00
CA ALA A 114 -32.74 21.18 -5.31
C ALA A 114 -33.72 20.91 -4.16
N GLY A 115 -33.32 21.28 -2.94
CA GLY A 115 -34.17 21.29 -1.75
C GLY A 115 -33.66 22.35 -0.79
N ASN A 116 -34.44 23.41 -0.62
CA ASN A 116 -34.09 24.65 0.05
C ASN A 116 -34.45 24.59 1.54
N PHE A 117 -33.49 24.43 2.48
CA PHE A 117 -33.57 24.89 3.88
C PHE A 117 -32.16 24.98 4.52
N PRO A 118 -31.93 25.91 5.48
CA PRO A 118 -30.60 26.33 5.91
C PRO A 118 -30.06 25.45 7.04
N ASP A 119 -29.08 24.61 6.73
CA ASP A 119 -28.17 23.99 7.70
C ASP A 119 -26.78 23.84 7.06
N THR A 120 -26.19 24.98 6.71
CA THR A 120 -24.98 25.06 5.87
C THR A 120 -23.67 24.89 6.64
N ALA A 121 -23.72 24.72 7.97
CA ALA A 121 -22.54 24.47 8.80
C ALA A 121 -22.22 22.97 8.91
N LYS A 122 -23.17 22.14 9.35
CA LYS A 122 -22.95 20.68 9.53
C LYS A 122 -22.65 19.93 8.22
N SER A 123 -23.21 20.37 7.10
CA SER A 123 -22.96 19.76 5.79
C SER A 123 -21.58 20.12 5.22
N ARG A 124 -21.06 21.33 5.52
CA ARG A 124 -19.72 21.75 5.12
C ARG A 124 -18.63 21.01 5.87
N ASP A 125 -18.78 20.84 7.18
CA ASP A 125 -17.79 20.15 8.01
C ASP A 125 -17.61 18.68 7.59
N ALA A 126 -18.70 18.00 7.22
CA ALA A 126 -18.65 16.63 6.70
C ALA A 126 -17.93 16.53 5.33
N ALA A 127 -18.15 17.50 4.44
CA ALA A 127 -17.45 17.57 3.16
C ALA A 127 -15.96 17.94 3.31
N ASP A 128 -15.61 18.72 4.33
CA ASP A 128 -14.23 19.07 4.65
C ASP A 128 -13.44 17.87 5.19
N VAL A 129 -14.03 17.12 6.14
CA VAL A 129 -13.43 15.88 6.66
C VAL A 129 -13.28 14.84 5.55
N SER A 130 -14.27 14.72 4.67
CA SER A 130 -14.21 13.80 3.54
C SER A 130 -13.08 14.12 2.54
N LEU A 131 -12.76 15.41 2.32
CA LEU A 131 -11.68 15.79 1.40
C LEU A 131 -10.30 15.54 2.00
N GLU A 132 -10.12 15.80 3.30
CA GLU A 132 -8.87 15.49 4.01
C GLU A 132 -8.62 13.97 4.04
N GLU A 133 -9.64 13.18 4.34
CA GLU A 133 -9.56 11.71 4.32
C GLU A 133 -9.23 11.18 2.92
N ALA A 134 -9.86 11.73 1.87
CA ALA A 134 -9.58 11.35 0.50
C ALA A 134 -8.13 11.65 0.09
N TRP A 135 -7.61 12.83 0.46
CA TRP A 135 -6.21 13.19 0.22
C TRP A 135 -5.24 12.26 0.96
N LYS A 136 -5.48 11.99 2.25
CA LYS A 136 -4.66 11.04 3.03
C LYS A 136 -4.65 9.64 2.42
N LYS A 137 -5.82 9.14 2.01
CA LYS A 137 -5.93 7.84 1.35
C LYS A 137 -5.16 7.79 0.02
N ALA A 138 -5.19 8.88 -0.76
CA ALA A 138 -4.40 8.99 -1.97
C ALA A 138 -2.89 8.97 -1.67
N GLN A 139 -2.45 9.66 -0.61
CA GLN A 139 -1.06 9.63 -0.15
C GLN A 139 -0.63 8.22 0.28
N GLU A 140 -1.42 7.53 1.09
CA GLU A 140 -1.17 6.14 1.50
C GLU A 140 -1.08 5.21 0.29
N TYR A 141 -1.90 5.44 -0.73
CA TYR A 141 -1.89 4.64 -1.96
C TYR A 141 -0.61 4.86 -2.78
N VAL A 142 -0.11 6.10 -2.88
CA VAL A 142 1.19 6.40 -3.48
C VAL A 142 2.32 5.72 -2.72
N GLU A 143 2.28 5.75 -1.39
CA GLU A 143 3.28 5.09 -0.54
C GLU A 143 3.28 3.56 -0.74
N LEU A 144 2.09 2.94 -0.75
CA LEU A 144 1.92 1.52 -1.02
C LEU A 144 2.51 1.12 -2.38
N LEU A 145 2.20 1.88 -3.44
CA LEU A 145 2.73 1.62 -4.78
C LEU A 145 4.25 1.82 -4.83
N THR A 146 4.79 2.78 -4.08
CA THR A 146 6.23 3.01 -3.98
C THR A 146 6.93 1.84 -3.30
N LEU A 147 6.39 1.35 -2.18
CA LEU A 147 6.90 0.15 -1.48
C LEU A 147 6.85 -1.07 -2.40
N LYS A 148 5.74 -1.25 -3.14
CA LYS A 148 5.62 -2.33 -4.12
C LYS A 148 6.69 -2.21 -5.20
N LEU A 149 6.90 -1.03 -5.77
CA LEU A 149 7.91 -0.79 -6.80
C LEU A 149 9.32 -1.15 -6.31
N ASN A 150 9.67 -0.73 -5.09
CA ASN A 150 10.95 -1.09 -4.47
C ASN A 150 11.10 -2.60 -4.26
N SER A 151 10.03 -3.27 -3.81
CA SER A 151 10.03 -4.73 -3.64
C SER A 151 10.19 -5.48 -4.97
N LEU A 152 9.61 -4.96 -6.06
CA LEU A 152 9.75 -5.54 -7.40
C LEU A 152 11.16 -5.36 -7.93
N TRP A 153 11.78 -4.19 -7.69
CA TRP A 153 13.19 -3.99 -8.02
C TRP A 153 14.11 -4.93 -7.26
N ALA A 154 13.89 -5.10 -5.95
CA ALA A 154 14.67 -6.05 -5.15
C ALA A 154 14.56 -7.48 -5.69
N GLN A 155 13.35 -7.90 -6.07
CA GLN A 155 13.12 -9.19 -6.73
C GLN A 155 13.85 -9.24 -8.07
N PHE A 156 13.68 -8.25 -8.95
CA PHE A 156 14.30 -8.22 -10.28
C PHE A 156 15.82 -8.44 -10.23
N TYR A 157 16.50 -7.81 -9.27
CA TYR A 157 17.94 -7.99 -9.09
C TYR A 157 18.31 -9.30 -8.38
N GLY A 158 17.43 -9.85 -7.55
CA GLY A 158 17.64 -11.13 -6.87
C GLY A 158 17.38 -12.37 -7.73
N LEU A 159 16.60 -12.25 -8.81
CA LEU A 159 16.34 -13.36 -9.73
C LEU A 159 17.51 -13.57 -10.72
N SER A 160 17.72 -14.83 -11.10
CA SER A 160 18.72 -15.24 -12.11
C SER A 160 18.11 -15.72 -13.43
N ASP A 161 16.86 -16.20 -13.41
CA ASP A 161 16.16 -16.67 -14.61
C ASP A 161 15.61 -15.52 -15.45
N MET A 162 15.85 -15.54 -16.77
CA MET A 162 15.44 -14.47 -17.68
C MET A 162 13.92 -14.38 -17.84
N LYS A 163 13.21 -15.51 -17.91
CA LYS A 163 11.74 -15.50 -18.11
C LYS A 163 11.03 -14.85 -16.93
N SER A 164 11.49 -15.17 -15.73
CA SER A 164 10.98 -14.54 -14.50
C SER A 164 11.31 -13.04 -14.42
N LYS A 165 12.47 -12.61 -14.94
CA LYS A 165 12.83 -11.19 -15.03
C LYS A 165 11.93 -10.41 -15.98
N ASP A 166 11.59 -10.98 -17.14
CA ASP A 166 10.68 -10.33 -18.10
C ASP A 166 9.31 -10.07 -17.47
N TYR A 167 8.80 -11.04 -16.71
CA TYR A 167 7.54 -10.89 -15.97
C TYR A 167 7.63 -9.80 -14.90
N ILE A 168 8.70 -9.79 -14.09
CA ILE A 168 8.89 -8.75 -13.06
C ILE A 168 9.09 -7.37 -13.70
N GLN A 169 9.79 -7.27 -14.83
CA GLN A 169 9.96 -6.02 -15.57
C GLN A 169 8.62 -5.47 -16.07
N MET A 170 7.74 -6.33 -16.56
CA MET A 170 6.37 -5.95 -16.91
C MET A 170 5.59 -5.47 -15.67
N GLN A 171 5.72 -6.14 -14.52
CA GLN A 171 5.09 -5.68 -13.29
C GLN A 171 5.65 -4.33 -12.80
N ILE A 172 6.93 -4.07 -13.00
CA ILE A 172 7.58 -2.79 -12.70
C ILE A 172 6.96 -1.68 -13.55
N SER A 173 6.82 -1.88 -14.87
CA SER A 173 6.23 -0.87 -15.75
C SER A 173 4.75 -0.60 -15.42
N GLU A 174 3.95 -1.64 -15.18
CA GLU A 174 2.56 -1.51 -14.75
C GLU A 174 2.43 -0.76 -13.41
N THR A 175 3.31 -1.05 -12.45
CA THR A 175 3.30 -0.40 -11.14
C THR A 175 3.73 1.07 -11.26
N TYR A 176 4.69 1.37 -12.13
CA TYR A 176 5.14 2.74 -12.38
C TYR A 176 4.05 3.60 -13.04
N GLU A 177 3.30 3.03 -13.98
CA GLU A 177 2.15 3.73 -14.58
C GLU A 177 1.08 4.05 -13.53
N LYS A 178 0.75 3.07 -12.67
CA LYS A 178 -0.19 3.26 -11.56
C LYS A 178 0.30 4.31 -10.56
N LEU A 179 1.60 4.32 -10.27
CA LEU A 179 2.21 5.28 -9.35
C LEU A 179 2.12 6.69 -9.91
N THR A 180 2.42 6.89 -11.19
CA THR A 180 2.28 8.20 -11.86
C THR A 180 0.83 8.70 -11.78
N LYS A 181 -0.14 7.83 -12.08
CA LYS A 181 -1.58 8.18 -11.97
C LYS A 181 -2.00 8.49 -10.53
N ALA A 182 -1.52 7.72 -9.56
CA ALA A 182 -1.80 7.97 -8.15
C ALA A 182 -1.20 9.29 -7.65
N GLN A 183 0.00 9.65 -8.12
CA GLN A 183 0.64 10.94 -7.82
C GLN A 183 -0.13 12.11 -8.41
N GLU A 184 -0.64 11.98 -9.63
CA GLU A 184 -1.50 13.00 -10.24
C GLU A 184 -2.79 13.23 -9.45
N GLU A 185 -3.44 12.15 -9.02
CA GLU A 185 -4.64 12.23 -8.19
C GLU A 185 -4.36 12.80 -6.79
N GLU A 186 -3.25 12.44 -6.15
CA GLU A 186 -2.82 13.07 -4.90
C GLU A 186 -2.60 14.57 -5.07
N ALA A 187 -1.87 14.99 -6.11
CA ALA A 187 -1.63 16.39 -6.40
C ALA A 187 -2.93 17.15 -6.66
N ARG A 188 -3.88 16.53 -7.36
CA ARG A 188 -5.22 17.08 -7.60
C ARG A 188 -5.99 17.27 -6.30
N LEU A 189 -6.04 16.25 -5.45
CA LEU A 189 -6.73 16.30 -4.15
C LEU A 189 -6.11 17.34 -3.22
N ARG A 190 -4.78 17.42 -3.20
CA ARG A 190 -4.05 18.45 -2.47
C ARG A 190 -4.43 19.86 -2.92
N GLN A 191 -4.50 20.12 -4.23
CA GLN A 191 -4.94 21.41 -4.74
C GLN A 191 -6.37 21.76 -4.34
N LEU A 192 -7.28 20.77 -4.34
CA LEU A 192 -8.66 20.96 -3.90
C LEU A 192 -8.72 21.30 -2.41
N TYR A 193 -7.94 20.60 -1.59
CA TYR A 193 -7.82 20.85 -0.16
C TYR A 193 -7.27 22.25 0.13
N GLU A 194 -6.17 22.64 -0.52
CA GLU A 194 -5.60 23.99 -0.38
C GLU A 194 -6.60 25.09 -0.78
N LYS A 195 -7.35 24.89 -1.88
CA LYS A 195 -8.43 25.82 -2.29
C LYS A 195 -9.52 25.92 -1.23
N GLN A 196 -9.94 24.81 -0.63
CA GLN A 196 -10.95 24.78 0.43
C GLN A 196 -10.46 25.53 1.68
N VAL A 197 -9.22 25.27 2.12
CA VAL A 197 -8.58 25.97 3.24
C VAL A 197 -8.49 27.47 2.96
N ASN A 198 -8.08 27.87 1.76
CA ASN A 198 -7.99 29.28 1.38
C ASN A 198 -9.37 29.96 1.34
N ARG A 199 -10.40 29.28 0.82
CA ARG A 199 -11.78 29.78 0.87
C ARG A 199 -12.25 30.02 2.30
N LYS A 200 -12.01 29.06 3.21
CA LYS A 200 -12.34 29.23 4.64
C LYS A 200 -11.61 30.42 5.25
N LYS A 201 -10.32 30.61 4.94
CA LYS A 201 -9.56 31.78 5.39
C LYS A 201 -10.19 33.08 4.89
N THR A 202 -10.57 33.16 3.62
CA THR A 202 -11.22 34.36 3.07
C THR A 202 -12.64 34.59 3.60
N GLU A 203 -13.42 33.53 3.85
CA GLU A 203 -14.76 33.62 4.45
C GLU A 203 -14.66 34.06 5.92
N SER A 204 -13.68 33.55 6.68
CA SER A 204 -13.40 33.99 8.06
C SER A 204 -12.84 35.41 8.16
N ALA A 205 -12.12 35.86 7.13
CA ALA A 205 -11.56 37.21 7.04
C ALA A 205 -12.55 38.22 6.41
N SER A 206 -13.73 37.77 5.96
CA SER A 206 -14.77 38.64 5.40
C SER A 206 -15.31 39.54 6.52
N PRO A 207 -15.11 40.85 6.43
CA PRO A 207 -15.00 41.59 7.65
C PRO A 207 -16.32 42.28 8.02
N LEU A 208 -16.74 42.04 9.26
CA LEU A 208 -17.96 42.53 9.93
C LEU A 208 -18.02 44.07 10.13
N TRP A 209 -17.25 44.89 9.39
CA TRP A 209 -17.10 46.33 9.65
C TRP A 209 -17.96 47.27 8.80
N ILE A 210 -18.94 46.79 8.04
CA ILE A 210 -19.92 47.70 7.43
C ILE A 210 -21.01 48.04 8.46
N LYS A 211 -20.86 49.20 9.12
CA LYS A 211 -21.93 49.97 9.77
C LYS A 211 -21.71 51.45 9.55
#